data_AF-A0A2G4SIT1-F1
#
_entry.id   AF-A0A2G4SIT1-F1
#
_cell.length_a   1.000
_cell.length_b   1.000
_cell.length_c   1.000
_cell.angle_alpha   90.00
_cell.angle_beta   90.00
_cell.angle_gamma   90.00
#
_symmetry.space_group_name_H-M   'P 1'
#
loop_
_entity.id
_entity.type
_entity.pdbx_description
1 polymer ?
#
loop_
_entity_poly.entity_id
_entity_poly.type
_entity_poly.pdbx_seq_one_letter_code
_entity_poly.pdbx_strand_id
1 'polypeptide(L)' 'YKTRLCERYETEGSCPYGPKCHFAHGIGELRGKPEGQAAKEESPAENNQLFKTKLCEKFMRERFCQYGPKCHF' A
#
# COMPACT_ATOMS: atom_id res chain seq x y z
N TYR A 1 7.14 14.04 5.88
CA TYR A 1 7.13 14.43 7.30
C TYR A 1 5.72 14.18 7.83
N LYS A 2 5.57 13.44 8.94
CA LYS A 2 4.30 13.01 9.54
C LYS A 2 3.39 12.14 8.64
N THR A 3 3.97 11.16 7.96
CA THR A 3 3.26 10.25 7.03
C THR A 3 2.85 8.91 7.66
N ARG A 4 3.26 8.66 8.91
CA ARG A 4 2.91 7.48 9.72
C ARG A 4 2.72 7.93 11.18
N LEU A 5 1.96 7.15 11.95
CA LEU A 5 1.76 7.39 13.38
C LEU A 5 3.04 7.11 14.17
N CYS A 6 3.20 7.83 15.27
CA CYS A 6 4.31 7.66 16.20
C CYS A 6 3.97 6.54 17.18
N GLU A 7 4.56 5.36 16.97
CA GLU A 7 4.33 4.18 17.81
C GLU A 7 4.59 4.47 19.29
N ARG A 8 5.65 5.23 19.60
CA ARG A 8 5.98 5.58 20.98
C ARG A 8 4.91 6.44 21.65
N TYR A 9 4.41 7.44 20.92
CA TYR A 9 3.34 8.28 21.45
C TYR A 9 2.04 7.48 21.60
N GLU A 10 1.81 6.51 20.72
CA GLU A 10 0.65 5.63 20.78
C GLU A 10 0.71 4.64 21.96
N THR A 11 1.88 4.06 22.24
CA THR A 11 2.06 3.09 23.33
C THR A 11 2.30 3.73 24.69
N GLU A 12 3.12 4.78 24.77
CA GLU A 12 3.51 5.44 26.03
C GLU A 12 2.70 6.71 26.32
N GLY A 13 1.92 7.22 25.36
CA GLY A 13 1.21 8.51 25.47
C GLY A 13 2.14 9.74 25.41
N SER A 14 3.44 9.53 25.26
CA SER A 14 4.47 10.58 25.28
C SER A 14 5.59 10.27 24.30
N CYS A 15 6.18 11.32 23.74
CA CYS A 15 7.26 11.21 22.77
C CYS A 15 8.40 12.16 23.15
N PRO A 16 9.66 11.67 23.24
CA PRO A 16 10.81 12.48 23.63
C PRO A 16 11.14 13.58 22.61
N TYR A 17 10.69 13.43 21.37
CA TYR A 17 10.87 14.42 20.31
C TYR A 17 9.84 15.57 20.38
N GLY A 18 8.78 15.41 21.19
CA GLY A 18 7.71 16.39 21.34
C GLY A 18 7.17 16.88 19.98
N PRO A 19 6.94 18.19 19.79
CA PRO A 19 6.37 18.73 18.55
C PRO A 19 7.30 18.59 17.33
N LYS A 20 8.60 18.31 17.53
CA LYS A 20 9.58 18.12 16.45
C LYS A 20 9.54 16.69 15.89
N CYS A 21 8.71 15.80 16.44
CA CYS A 21 8.59 14.43 15.98
C CYS A 21 8.27 14.35 14.48
N HIS A 22 9.05 13.54 13.76
CA HIS A 22 8.87 13.30 12.32
C HIS A 22 7.64 12.42 12.02
N PHE A 23 7.06 11.80 13.04
CA PHE A 23 5.86 10.98 12.99
C PHE A 23 4.67 11.75 13.56
N ALA A 24 3.46 11.33 13.21
CA ALA A 24 2.23 11.95 13.68
C ALA A 24 1.86 11.43 15.08
N HIS A 25 1.59 12.30 16.05
CA HIS A 25 1.11 11.91 17.38
C HIS A 25 -0.41 11.64 17.41
N GLY A 26 -1.06 11.66 16.24
CA GLY A 26 -2.46 11.32 16.08
C GLY A 26 -2.89 11.50 14.63
N ILE A 27 -4.13 11.11 14.35
CA ILE A 27 -4.70 11.15 12.98
C ILE A 27 -4.73 12.59 12.44
N GLY A 28 -4.97 13.59 13.29
CA GLY A 28 -4.97 15.00 12.87
C GLY A 28 -3.61 15.53 12.41
N GLU A 29 -2.51 14.92 12.84
CA GLU A 29 -1.16 15.25 12.38
C GLU A 29 -0.70 14.36 11.21
N LEU A 30 -1.43 13.27 10.94
CA LEU A 30 -1.09 12.28 9.92
C LEU A 30 -1.40 12.85 8.54
N ARG A 31 -0.35 13.27 7.84
CA ARG A 31 -0.44 13.73 6.47
C ARG A 31 -0.51 12.51 5.57
N GLY A 32 -1.73 12.17 5.14
CA GLY A 32 -1.95 11.30 4.01
C GLY A 32 -1.15 11.83 2.82
N LYS A 33 -0.37 10.95 2.19
CA LYS A 33 0.33 11.25 0.94
C LYS A 33 -0.72 11.82 -0.04
N PRO A 34 -0.47 12.95 -0.74
CA PRO A 34 -1.40 13.39 -1.77
C PRO A 34 -1.58 12.21 -2.74
N GLU A 35 -2.85 11.93 -2.98
CA GLU A 35 -3.43 10.87 -3.80
C GLU A 35 -2.44 10.15 -4.72
N GLY A 36 -2.25 8.85 -4.45
CA GLY A 36 -1.54 8.00 -5.40
C GLY A 36 -1.22 6.59 -4.93
N GLN A 37 -1.20 6.31 -3.62
CA GLN A 37 -0.94 4.96 -3.12
C GLN A 37 -1.73 4.73 -1.83
N ALA A 38 -2.97 4.26 -2.00
CA ALA A 38 -3.77 3.69 -0.94
C ALA A 38 -2.98 2.56 -0.25
N ALA A 39 -3.11 2.54 1.07
CA ALA A 39 -2.85 1.36 1.86
C ALA A 39 -3.53 0.16 1.19
N LYS A 40 -2.75 -0.82 0.76
CA LYS A 40 -3.26 -2.19 0.69
C LYS A 40 -3.22 -2.71 2.11
N GLU A 41 -4.24 -2.32 2.86
CA GLU A 41 -4.80 -3.21 3.86
C GLU A 41 -5.27 -4.47 3.13
N GLU A 42 -4.96 -5.60 3.72
CA GLU A 42 -5.48 -6.90 3.34
C GLU A 42 -7.01 -6.85 3.44
N SER A 43 -7.71 -6.95 2.30
CA SER A 43 -9.15 -7.16 2.27
C SER A 43 -9.53 -7.97 1.03
N PRO A 44 -10.33 -9.04 1.17
CA PRO A 44 -10.50 -10.05 0.14
C PRO A 44 -11.45 -9.58 -0.96
N ALA A 45 -11.01 -9.78 -2.20
CA ALA A 45 -11.83 -10.10 -3.36
C ALA A 45 -13.15 -9.35 -3.55
N GLU A 46 -13.14 -8.11 -4.05
CA GLU A 46 -14.29 -7.58 -4.80
C GLU A 46 -13.85 -6.87 -6.09
N ASN A 47 -13.82 -7.70 -7.15
CA ASN A 47 -14.39 -7.41 -8.46
C ASN A 47 -13.91 -6.15 -9.20
N ASN A 48 -12.73 -6.25 -9.83
CA ASN A 48 -12.50 -5.58 -11.11
C ASN A 48 -12.41 -6.65 -12.20
N GLN A 49 -13.56 -6.95 -12.78
CA GLN A 49 -13.83 -7.96 -13.82
C GLN A 49 -13.00 -7.83 -15.13
N LEU A 50 -11.92 -7.04 -15.16
CA LEU A 50 -10.98 -6.96 -16.30
C LEU A 50 -9.53 -7.34 -15.95
N PHE A 51 -9.22 -7.72 -14.72
CA PHE A 51 -7.89 -8.23 -14.36
C PHE A 51 -7.89 -9.77 -14.48
N LYS A 52 -7.04 -10.34 -15.35
CA LYS A 52 -7.01 -11.77 -15.75
C LYS A 52 -8.15 -12.29 -16.65
N THR A 53 -8.82 -11.45 -17.44
CA THR A 53 -9.87 -11.96 -18.35
C THR A 53 -9.36 -12.48 -19.70
N LYS A 54 -8.09 -12.25 -20.05
CA LYS A 54 -7.51 -12.70 -21.33
C LYS A 54 -6.21 -13.43 -21.09
N LEU A 55 -6.23 -14.74 -21.32
CA LEU A 55 -5.04 -15.58 -21.13
C LEU A 55 -3.87 -15.07 -21.98
N CYS A 56 -2.72 -14.82 -21.36
CA CYS A 56 -1.52 -14.35 -22.04
C CYS A 56 -1.17 -15.25 -23.24
N GLU A 57 -1.31 -14.72 -24.45
CA GLU A 57 -1.13 -15.48 -25.69
C GLU A 57 0.31 -16.03 -25.82
N LYS A 58 1.30 -15.27 -25.31
CA LYS A 58 2.70 -15.74 -25.21
C LYS A 58 2.87 -16.91 -24.25
N PHE A 59 2.17 -16.89 -23.12
CA PHE A 59 2.16 -18.03 -22.20
C PHE A 59 1.46 -19.25 -22.84
N MET A 60 0.36 -19.05 -23.56
CA MET A 60 -0.34 -20.14 -24.24
C MET A 60 0.48 -20.78 -25.36
N ARG A 61 1.28 -19.98 -26.07
CA ARG A 61 2.11 -20.47 -27.17
C ARG A 61 3.42 -21.09 -26.70
N GLU A 62 4.07 -20.49 -25.71
CA GLU A 62 5.46 -20.82 -25.34
C GLU A 62 5.58 -21.46 -23.94
N ARG A 63 4.44 -21.64 -23.24
CA ARG A 63 4.33 -22.11 -21.82
C ARG A 63 5.19 -21.33 -20.84
N PHE A 64 5.75 -20.22 -21.30
CA PHE A 64 6.66 -19.37 -20.56
C PHE A 64 6.34 -17.92 -20.91
N CYS A 65 6.10 -17.12 -19.88
CA CYS A 65 5.98 -15.68 -19.99
C CYS A 65 7.04 -15.07 -19.10
N GLN A 66 7.95 -14.28 -19.69
CA GLN A 66 9.03 -13.60 -18.97
C GLN A 66 8.54 -12.66 -17.85
N TYR A 67 7.27 -12.23 -17.91
CA TYR A 67 6.63 -11.40 -16.88
C TYR A 67 5.96 -12.21 -15.78
N GLY A 68 5.77 -13.52 -15.97
CA GLY A 68 5.19 -14.44 -15.00
C GLY A 68 3.89 -13.93 -14.36
N PRO A 69 3.75 -13.98 -13.03
CA PRO A 69 2.53 -13.54 -12.33
C PRO A 69 2.30 -12.02 -12.36
N LYS A 70 3.25 -11.24 -12.89
CA LYS A 70 3.11 -9.80 -13.15
C LYS A 70 2.61 -9.50 -14.56
N CYS A 71 2.32 -10.53 -15.37
CA CYS A 71 1.71 -10.32 -16.68
C CYS A 71 0.31 -9.71 -16.50
N HIS A 72 0.03 -8.63 -17.21
CA HIS A 72 -1.24 -7.89 -17.10
C HIS A 72 -2.39 -8.52 -17.91
N PHE A 73 -2.15 -9.68 -18.53
CA PHE A 73 -3.11 -10.44 -19.33
C PHE A 73 -3.55 -11.68 -18.56
#